data_AF-A0A354I4V0-F1
#
_entry.id   AF-A0A354I4V0-F1
#
_cell.length_a   1.000
_cell.length_b   1.000
_cell.length_c   1.000
_cell.angle_alpha   90.00
_cell.angle_beta   90.00
_cell.angle_gamma   90.00
#
_symmetry.space_group_name_H-M   'P 1'
#
loop_
_entity.id
_entity.type
_entity.pdbx_description
1 polymer ?
#
loop_
_entity_poly.entity_id
_entity_poly.type
_entity_poly.pdbx_seq_one_letter_code
_entity_poly.pdbx_strand_id
1 'polypeptide(L)'
;MKWYDSAVFYHIYPLGLCGCEQENTGKQEHHFDKLKQWAKHVQEMNFTAIYIGPLFESVGHGYETTDYKKVDCRIGTNEEFKEYVAYCHDLGLKVIVDGVFNHVGRRFFAFEDVKAKREQSPYCSWF
;
A
#
# COMPACT_ATOMS: atom_id res chain seq x y z
N MET A 1 -15.74 -24.35 6.48
CA MET A 1 -14.37 -24.15 5.95
C MET A 1 -14.09 -22.66 6.01
N LYS A 2 -12.90 -22.24 6.45
CA LYS A 2 -12.56 -20.81 6.50
C LYS A 2 -12.21 -20.36 5.09
N TRP A 3 -12.47 -19.09 4.76
CA TRP A 3 -12.30 -18.59 3.38
C TRP A 3 -10.87 -18.78 2.84
N TYR A 4 -9.87 -18.69 3.73
CA TYR A 4 -8.47 -18.80 3.36
C TYR A 4 -8.02 -20.24 3.09
N ASP A 5 -8.77 -21.25 3.53
CA ASP A 5 -8.44 -22.66 3.29
C ASP A 5 -8.55 -23.03 1.79
N SER A 6 -9.31 -22.23 1.02
CA SER A 6 -9.56 -22.43 -0.41
C SER A 6 -9.20 -21.20 -1.26
N ALA A 7 -8.48 -20.23 -0.69
CA ALA A 7 -8.20 -18.98 -1.37
C ALA A 7 -7.10 -19.15 -2.44
N VAL A 8 -7.32 -18.54 -3.60
CA VAL A 8 -6.31 -18.41 -4.65
C VAL A 8 -5.95 -16.94 -4.80
N PHE A 9 -4.68 -16.61 -4.56
CA PHE A 9 -4.20 -15.23 -4.47
C PHE A 9 -3.62 -14.74 -5.80
N TYR A 10 -3.96 -13.51 -6.16
CA TYR A 10 -3.28 -12.73 -7.19
C TYR A 10 -2.51 -11.59 -6.54
N HIS A 11 -1.20 -11.51 -6.77
CA HIS A 11 -0.36 -10.45 -6.22
C HIS A 11 -0.26 -9.28 -7.19
N ILE A 12 -0.45 -8.06 -6.68
CA ILE A 12 -0.30 -6.80 -7.42
C ILE A 12 0.75 -5.95 -6.72
N TYR A 13 1.81 -5.57 -7.44
CA TYR A 13 2.68 -4.47 -7.04
C TYR A 13 2.16 -3.17 -7.65
N PRO A 14 1.42 -2.31 -6.90
CA PRO A 14 0.64 -1.23 -7.48
C PRO A 14 1.50 -0.14 -8.13
N LEU A 15 2.62 0.26 -7.49
CA LEU A 15 3.53 1.26 -8.04
C LEU A 15 4.07 0.85 -9.43
N GLY A 16 4.52 -0.40 -9.55
CA GLY A 16 5.01 -0.93 -10.83
C GLY A 16 3.90 -1.15 -11.85
N LEU A 17 2.75 -1.68 -11.44
CA LEU A 17 1.61 -1.92 -12.33
C LEU A 17 1.06 -0.61 -12.91
N CYS A 18 0.98 0.45 -12.10
CA CYS A 18 0.47 1.75 -12.49
C CYS A 18 1.50 2.59 -13.27
N GLY A 19 2.78 2.20 -13.24
CA GLY A 19 3.85 2.95 -13.89
C GLY A 19 4.17 4.26 -13.15
N CYS A 20 4.01 4.25 -11.82
CA CYS A 20 4.30 5.39 -10.96
C CYS A 20 5.78 5.76 -11.02
N GLU A 21 6.08 7.04 -10.74
CA GLU A 21 7.46 7.51 -10.60
C GLU A 21 8.22 6.71 -9.53
N GLN A 22 9.50 6.43 -9.80
CA GLN A 22 10.34 5.64 -8.89
C GLN A 22 10.51 6.30 -7.53
N GLU A 23 10.56 7.64 -7.50
CA GLU A 23 10.65 8.42 -6.28
C GLU A 23 9.37 9.22 -6.03
N ASN A 24 8.94 9.24 -4.78
CA ASN A 24 7.82 10.06 -4.33
C ASN A 24 8.27 11.53 -4.16
N THR A 25 7.85 12.35 -5.12
CA THR A 25 8.06 13.81 -5.14
C THR A 25 6.93 14.60 -4.47
N GLY A 26 5.93 13.91 -3.91
CA GLY A 26 4.73 14.51 -3.30
C GLY A 26 3.63 14.87 -4.30
N LYS A 27 3.77 14.51 -5.57
CA LYS A 27 2.75 14.71 -6.60
C LYS A 27 1.61 13.72 -6.38
N GLN A 28 0.38 14.22 -6.24
CA GLN A 28 -0.82 13.40 -6.17
C GLN A 28 -1.19 12.89 -7.57
N GLU A 29 -1.39 11.58 -7.66
CA GLU A 29 -1.88 10.85 -8.83
C GLU A 29 -3.10 10.01 -8.45
N HIS A 30 -3.78 9.44 -9.44
CA HIS A 30 -5.03 8.70 -9.27
C HIS A 30 -5.06 7.50 -10.22
N HIS A 31 -4.74 6.32 -9.70
CA HIS A 31 -4.62 5.08 -10.50
C HIS A 31 -5.59 3.98 -10.08
N PHE A 32 -6.51 4.26 -9.17
CA PHE A 32 -7.46 3.26 -8.69
C PHE A 32 -8.43 2.76 -9.76
N ASP A 33 -8.71 3.54 -10.81
CA ASP A 33 -9.51 3.05 -11.95
C ASP A 33 -8.79 1.91 -12.70
N LYS A 34 -7.47 2.01 -12.87
CA LYS A 34 -6.66 0.94 -13.44
C LYS A 34 -6.65 -0.29 -12.52
N LEU A 35 -6.54 -0.08 -11.21
CA LEU A 35 -6.60 -1.17 -10.23
C LEU A 35 -7.97 -1.85 -10.22
N LYS A 36 -9.08 -1.10 -10.35
CA LYS A 36 -10.44 -1.64 -10.51
C LYS A 36 -10.56 -2.50 -11.78
N GLN A 37 -10.01 -2.05 -12.91
CA GLN A 37 -9.97 -2.86 -14.14
C GLN A 37 -9.21 -4.18 -13.94
N TRP A 38 -8.07 -4.14 -13.25
CA TRP A 38 -7.31 -5.33 -12.91
C TRP A 38 -8.05 -6.24 -11.93
N ALA A 39 -8.76 -5.70 -10.94
CA ALA A 39 -9.57 -6.52 -10.03
C ALA A 39 -10.66 -7.29 -10.77
N LYS A 40 -11.31 -6.67 -11.77
CA LYS A 40 -12.24 -7.38 -12.65
C LYS A 40 -11.57 -8.51 -13.41
N HIS A 41 -10.41 -8.26 -14.01
CA HIS A 41 -9.64 -9.28 -14.72
C HIS A 41 -9.22 -10.45 -13.81
N VAL A 42 -8.79 -10.15 -12.58
CA VAL A 42 -8.45 -11.14 -11.55
C VAL A 42 -9.66 -12.01 -11.21
N GLN A 43 -10.85 -11.42 -11.08
CA GLN A 43 -12.09 -12.16 -10.86
C GLN A 43 -12.44 -13.06 -12.06
N GLU A 44 -12.31 -12.57 -13.29
CA GLU A 44 -12.55 -13.35 -14.52
C GLU A 44 -11.61 -14.57 -14.65
N MET A 45 -10.40 -14.48 -14.08
CA MET A 45 -9.45 -15.59 -13.98
C MET A 45 -9.73 -16.57 -12.82
N ASN A 46 -10.82 -16.38 -12.06
CA ASN A 46 -11.24 -17.18 -10.91
C ASN A 46 -10.31 -17.15 -9.69
N PHE A 47 -9.51 -16.08 -9.53
CA PHE A 47 -8.87 -15.81 -8.25
C PHE A 47 -9.91 -15.33 -7.23
N THR A 48 -9.63 -15.54 -5.94
CA THR A 48 -10.57 -15.21 -4.86
C THR A 48 -10.03 -14.15 -3.91
N ALA A 49 -8.76 -13.77 -4.05
CA ALA A 49 -8.13 -12.76 -3.22
C ALA A 49 -7.05 -11.99 -3.99
N ILE A 50 -6.96 -10.69 -3.73
CA ILE A 50 -5.85 -9.83 -4.15
C ILE A 50 -4.96 -9.58 -2.95
N TYR A 51 -3.67 -9.89 -3.11
CA TYR A 51 -2.64 -9.36 -2.24
C TYR A 51 -2.07 -8.11 -2.92
N ILE A 52 -2.39 -6.93 -2.38
CA ILE A 52 -1.82 -5.67 -2.84
C ILE A 52 -0.54 -5.43 -2.05
N GLY A 53 0.57 -5.28 -2.77
CA GLY A 53 1.87 -4.93 -2.21
C GLY A 53 1.87 -3.54 -1.56
N PRO A 54 3.04 -2.92 -1.35
CA PRO A 54 3.13 -1.66 -0.63
C PRO A 54 2.17 -0.59 -1.15
N LEU A 55 1.32 -0.11 -0.24
CA LEU A 55 0.25 0.84 -0.53
C LEU A 55 0.43 2.15 0.22
N PHE A 56 1.08 2.12 1.37
CA PHE A 56 1.24 3.29 2.23
C PHE A 56 2.32 4.24 1.72
N GLU A 57 2.17 5.52 2.06
CA GLU A 57 3.07 6.59 1.65
C GLU A 57 4.52 6.20 1.94
N SER A 58 5.35 6.25 0.90
CA SER A 58 6.72 5.77 0.92
C SER A 58 7.63 6.67 0.07
N VAL A 59 8.93 6.42 0.10
CA VAL A 59 9.91 7.20 -0.67
C VAL A 59 10.15 6.60 -2.06
N GLY A 60 10.50 5.32 -2.12
CA GLY A 60 10.96 4.68 -3.33
C GLY A 60 10.02 3.54 -3.74
N HIS A 61 10.51 2.32 -3.56
CA HIS A 61 9.86 1.11 -4.03
C HIS A 61 8.70 0.62 -3.14
N GLY A 62 8.30 1.39 -2.13
CA GLY A 62 7.11 1.13 -1.32
C GLY A 62 7.39 0.69 0.12
N TYR A 63 8.57 0.15 0.41
CA TYR A 63 8.89 -0.39 1.74
C TYR A 63 9.55 0.66 2.67
N GLU A 64 9.91 1.82 2.15
CA GLU A 64 10.44 2.94 2.93
C GLU A 64 9.30 3.83 3.45
N THR A 65 8.41 3.27 4.27
CA THR A 65 7.19 3.95 4.74
C THR A 65 7.49 5.28 5.42
N THR A 66 6.76 6.32 5.04
CA THR A 66 6.80 7.66 5.64
C THR A 66 5.54 7.94 6.46
N ASP A 67 4.39 7.37 6.08
CA ASP A 67 3.14 7.43 6.84
C ASP A 67 2.25 6.20 6.59
N TYR A 68 2.06 5.36 7.62
CA TYR A 68 1.18 4.18 7.58
C TYR A 68 -0.31 4.50 7.46
N LYS A 69 -0.73 5.76 7.66
CA LYS A 69 -2.14 6.17 7.66
C LYS A 69 -2.60 6.73 6.32
N LYS A 70 -1.70 6.84 5.36
CA LYS A 70 -1.93 7.49 4.08
C LYS A 70 -1.54 6.55 2.95
N VAL A 71 -2.44 6.37 1.98
CA VAL A 71 -2.11 5.75 0.70
C VAL A 71 -1.07 6.61 -0.03
N ASP A 72 -0.08 5.96 -0.63
CA ASP A 72 0.97 6.64 -1.38
C ASP A 72 0.37 7.54 -2.46
N CYS A 73 0.72 8.83 -2.43
CA CYS A 73 0.15 9.82 -3.33
C CYS A 73 0.41 9.50 -4.81
N ARG A 74 1.42 8.68 -5.14
CA ARG A 74 1.66 8.20 -6.50
C ARG A 74 0.62 7.18 -6.96
N ILE A 75 -0.13 6.57 -6.04
CA ILE A 75 -1.20 5.60 -6.34
C ILE A 75 -2.57 6.29 -6.31
N GLY A 76 -2.86 7.03 -5.24
CA GLY A 76 -4.18 7.61 -5.02
C GLY A 76 -4.38 8.14 -3.62
N THR A 77 -5.64 8.11 -3.17
CA THR A 77 -6.06 8.60 -1.85
C THR A 77 -6.66 7.49 -0.99
N ASN A 78 -6.82 7.75 0.31
CA ASN A 78 -7.50 6.84 1.23
C ASN A 78 -8.95 6.55 0.82
N GLU A 79 -9.66 7.55 0.28
CA GLU A 79 -11.07 7.38 -0.14
C GLU A 79 -11.14 6.47 -1.38
N GLU A 80 -10.26 6.69 -2.37
CA GLU A 80 -10.19 5.80 -3.53
C GLU A 80 -9.80 4.36 -3.16
N PHE A 81 -8.91 4.18 -2.18
CA PHE A 81 -8.59 2.84 -1.68
C PHE A 81 -9.79 2.17 -1.03
N LYS A 82 -10.56 2.91 -0.23
CA LYS A 82 -11.79 2.42 0.38
C LYS A 82 -12.82 2.01 -0.68
N GLU A 83 -12.99 2.82 -1.72
CA GLU A 83 -13.84 2.48 -2.87
C GLU A 83 -13.34 1.23 -3.62
N TYR A 84 -12.03 1.11 -3.83
CA TYR A 84 -11.43 -0.05 -4.46
C TYR A 84 -11.67 -1.34 -3.66
N VAL A 85 -11.53 -1.29 -2.34
CA VAL A 85 -11.82 -2.42 -1.45
C VAL A 85 -13.29 -2.81 -1.53
N ALA A 86 -14.21 -1.83 -1.52
CA ALA A 86 -15.65 -2.09 -1.70
C ALA A 86 -15.92 -2.76 -3.06
N TYR A 87 -15.34 -2.23 -4.13
CA TYR A 87 -15.45 -2.81 -5.48
C TYR A 87 -14.92 -4.24 -5.56
N CYS A 88 -13.77 -4.54 -4.94
CA CYS A 88 -13.24 -5.89 -4.87
C CYS A 88 -14.19 -6.84 -4.12
N HIS A 89 -14.77 -6.38 -3.01
CA HIS A 89 -15.75 -7.18 -2.27
C HIS A 89 -17.03 -7.46 -3.09
N ASP A 90 -17.51 -6.50 -3.87
CA ASP A 90 -18.66 -6.69 -4.77
C ASP A 90 -18.37 -7.74 -5.86
N LEU A 91 -17.10 -7.88 -6.27
CA LEU A 91 -16.61 -8.94 -7.16
C LEU A 91 -16.38 -10.29 -6.45
N GLY A 92 -16.59 -10.36 -5.13
CA GLY A 92 -16.30 -11.56 -4.33
C GLY A 92 -14.83 -11.77 -4.00
N LEU A 93 -13.96 -10.79 -4.27
CA LEU A 93 -12.53 -10.83 -3.97
C LEU A 93 -12.25 -10.34 -2.55
N LYS A 94 -11.37 -11.05 -1.82
CA LYS A 94 -10.77 -10.52 -0.58
C LYS A 94 -9.57 -9.62 -0.91
N VAL A 95 -9.28 -8.64 -0.06
CA VAL A 95 -8.10 -7.76 -0.20
C VAL A 95 -7.20 -7.94 1.01
N ILE A 96 -5.92 -8.25 0.77
CA ILE A 96 -4.86 -8.28 1.77
C ILE A 96 -3.86 -7.17 1.44
N VAL A 97 -3.47 -6.39 2.46
CA VAL A 97 -2.51 -5.28 2.34
C VAL A 97 -1.16 -5.69 2.94
N ASP A 98 -0.06 -5.30 2.28
CA ASP A 98 1.29 -5.48 2.81
C ASP A 98 1.57 -4.54 4.00
N GLY A 99 1.81 -5.13 5.17
CA GLY A 99 2.11 -4.42 6.43
C GLY A 99 3.60 -4.45 6.75
N VAL A 100 4.34 -3.43 6.30
CA VAL A 100 5.79 -3.32 6.52
C VAL A 100 6.09 -2.84 7.93
N PHE A 101 5.91 -3.67 8.95
CA PHE A 101 6.09 -3.26 10.36
C PHE A 101 7.48 -3.49 10.92
N ASN A 102 8.34 -4.22 10.22
CA ASN A 102 9.70 -4.51 10.69
C ASN A 102 10.60 -3.26 10.66
N HIS A 103 10.34 -2.30 9.78
CA HIS A 103 11.16 -1.10 9.60
C HIS A 103 10.33 0.04 8.98
N VAL A 104 10.88 1.25 9.02
CA VAL A 104 10.31 2.46 8.39
C VAL A 104 11.34 3.13 7.49
N GLY A 105 10.90 4.04 6.61
CA GLY A 105 11.77 4.87 5.81
C GLY A 105 12.44 5.98 6.62
N ARG A 106 13.52 6.56 6.07
CA ARG A 106 14.26 7.66 6.73
C ARG A 106 13.46 8.95 6.89
N ARG A 107 12.36 9.11 6.13
CA ARG A 107 11.44 10.26 6.18
C ARG A 107 10.24 10.03 7.10
N PHE A 108 10.20 8.91 7.83
CA PHE A 108 9.17 8.66 8.83
C PHE A 108 9.27 9.66 9.99
N PHE A 109 8.13 10.13 10.51
CA PHE A 109 8.10 11.25 11.46
C PHE A 109 9.00 11.02 12.69
N ALA A 110 8.99 9.81 13.25
CA ALA A 110 9.79 9.45 14.41
C ALA A 110 11.29 9.39 14.08
N PHE A 111 11.64 8.90 12.89
CA PHE A 111 13.04 8.78 12.47
C PHE A 111 13.64 10.15 12.11
N GLU A 112 12.86 11.06 11.51
CA GLU A 112 13.28 12.45 11.29
C GLU A 112 13.52 13.20 12.62
N ASP A 113 12.67 12.96 13.63
CA ASP A 113 12.87 13.55 14.96
C ASP A 113 14.14 13.01 15.63
N VAL A 114 14.43 11.71 15.51
CA VAL A 114 15.71 11.10 15.96
C VAL A 114 16.90 11.67 15.19
N LYS A 115 16.82 11.88 13.87
CA LYS A 115 17.90 12.52 13.10
C LYS A 115 18.20 13.94 13.59
N ALA A 116 17.17 14.69 13.99
CA ALA A 116 17.30 16.07 14.43
C ALA A 116 17.78 16.18 15.89
N LYS A 117 17.26 15.34 16.79
CA LYS A 117 17.46 15.46 18.25
C LYS A 117 18.38 14.39 18.85
N ARG A 118 18.71 13.35 18.09
CA ARG A 118 19.50 12.19 18.50
C ARG A 118 18.95 11.58 19.79
N GLU A 119 19.78 11.39 20.81
CA GLU A 119 19.46 10.79 22.09
C GLU A 119 18.39 11.58 22.88
N GLN A 120 18.12 12.84 22.51
CA GLN A 120 17.09 13.67 23.12
C GLN A 120 15.69 13.47 22.49
N SER A 121 15.58 12.70 21.41
CA SER A 121 14.29 12.37 20.81
C SER A 121 13.47 11.45 21.72
N PRO A 122 12.16 11.72 21.93
CA PRO A 122 11.28 10.78 22.62
C PRO A 122 11.09 9.46 21.85
N TYR A 123 11.51 9.40 20.59
CA TYR A 123 11.43 8.21 19.74
C TYR A 123 12.76 7.46 19.63
N CYS A 124 13.81 7.85 20.38
CA CYS A 124 15.13 7.23 20.28
C CYS A 124 15.08 5.72 20.52
N SER A 125 14.21 5.23 21.41
CA SER A 125 14.09 3.80 21.72
C SER A 125 13.11 3.04 20.82
N TRP A 126 12.58 3.66 19.76
CA TRP A 126 11.80 2.96 18.74
C TRP A 126 12.71 2.24 17.71
N PHE A 127 14.00 2.56 17.71
CA PHE A 127 15.02 2.07 16.78
C PHE A 127 16.25 1.58 17.55
#